data_AF-A0A6G3LJB7-F1
#
_entry.id   AF-A0A6G3LJB7-F1
#
_cell.length_a   1.000
_cell.length_b   1.000
_cell.length_c   1.000
_cell.angle_alpha   90.00
_cell.angle_beta   90.00
_cell.angle_gamma   90.00
#
_symmetry.space_group_name_H-M   'P 1'
#
loop_
_entity.id
_entity.type
_entity.pdbx_description
1 polymer ?
#
loop_
_entity_poly.entity_id
_entity_poly.type
_entity_poly.pdbx_seq_one_letter_code
_entity_poly.pdbx_strand_id
1 'polypeptide(L)'
;MKLTGKVHLLTIDIDDTILKAIDAGELDAAVSQQPYAQGFLPVVFMYLYVKYGIIPPPQVPTGPTVIDKSRLETVRKQIATTGGA
;
A
#
# COMPACT_ATOMS: atom_id res chain seq x y z
N MET A 1 26.93 -11.98 -12.38
CA MET A 1 27.44 -11.78 -11.00
C MET A 1 26.23 -11.56 -10.08
N LYS A 2 26.05 -12.33 -9.00
CA LYS A 2 24.91 -12.15 -8.05
C LYS A 2 25.22 -10.98 -7.09
N LEU A 3 24.28 -10.03 -6.97
CA LEU A 3 24.38 -8.84 -6.11
C LEU A 3 23.55 -8.94 -4.81
N THR A 4 22.71 -9.97 -4.65
CA THR A 4 21.94 -10.23 -3.43
C THR A 4 22.85 -10.25 -2.19
N GLY A 5 22.48 -9.50 -1.16
CA GLY A 5 23.25 -9.34 0.07
C GLY A 5 24.51 -8.47 -0.04
N LYS A 6 24.77 -7.86 -1.21
CA LYS A 6 25.88 -6.91 -1.45
C LYS A 6 25.40 -5.48 -1.69
N VAL A 7 24.14 -5.32 -2.12
CA VAL A 7 23.47 -4.04 -2.31
C VAL A 7 22.09 -4.10 -1.67
N HIS A 8 21.64 -2.97 -1.15
CA HIS A 8 20.27 -2.78 -0.70
C HIS A 8 19.37 -2.48 -1.90
N LEU A 9 18.24 -3.17 -2.01
CA LEU A 9 17.31 -3.01 -3.11
C LEU A 9 15.92 -2.66 -2.58
N LEU A 10 15.35 -1.59 -3.10
CA LEU A 10 14.01 -1.10 -2.77
C LEU A 10 13.25 -0.79 -4.06
N THR A 11 11.91 -0.85 -4.02
CA THR A 11 11.03 -0.53 -5.15
C THR A 11 9.82 0.32 -4.74
N ILE A 12 9.06 0.75 -5.73
CA ILE A 12 7.72 1.33 -5.58
C ILE A 12 6.71 0.32 -6.12
N ASP A 13 5.50 0.38 -5.58
CA ASP A 13 4.39 -0.53 -5.82
C ASP A 13 4.68 -1.97 -5.40
N ILE A 14 3.64 -2.80 -5.42
CA ILE A 14 3.73 -4.21 -5.04
C ILE A 14 2.98 -5.09 -6.03
N ASP A 15 3.48 -6.31 -6.17
CA ASP A 15 2.81 -7.45 -6.76
C ASP A 15 3.27 -8.72 -6.04
N ASP A 16 2.75 -9.89 -6.43
CA ASP A 16 3.15 -11.16 -5.83
C ASP A 16 4.65 -11.46 -5.97
N THR A 17 5.31 -10.95 -7.00
CA THR A 17 6.75 -11.14 -7.22
C THR A 17 7.55 -10.33 -6.21
N ILE A 18 7.18 -9.07 -6.02
CA ILE A 18 7.80 -8.15 -5.06
C ILE A 18 7.60 -8.69 -3.63
N LEU A 19 6.39 -9.11 -3.27
CA LEU A 19 6.13 -9.66 -1.93
C LEU A 19 6.94 -10.93 -1.65
N LYS A 20 7.12 -11.80 -2.64
CA LYS A 20 7.99 -12.99 -2.53
C LYS A 20 9.46 -12.61 -2.40
N ALA A 21 9.93 -11.60 -3.15
CA ALA A 21 11.31 -11.12 -3.05
C ALA A 21 11.61 -10.52 -1.67
N ILE A 22 10.67 -9.79 -1.08
CA ILE A 22 10.78 -9.29 0.30
C ILE A 22 10.83 -10.44 1.30
N ASP A 23 9.97 -11.45 1.13
CA ASP A 23 9.96 -12.63 2.01
C ASP A 23 11.28 -13.42 1.92
N ALA A 24 11.83 -13.56 0.71
CA ALA A 24 13.12 -14.20 0.46
C ALA A 24 14.35 -13.38 0.91
N GLY A 25 14.19 -12.11 1.26
CA GLY A 25 15.30 -11.21 1.59
C GLY A 25 16.12 -10.77 0.37
N GLU A 26 15.55 -10.87 -0.83
CA GLU A 26 16.15 -10.40 -2.09
C GLU A 26 15.84 -8.92 -2.35
N LEU A 27 14.77 -8.41 -1.74
CA LEU A 27 14.34 -7.02 -1.73
C LEU A 27 14.13 -6.57 -0.28
N ASP A 28 14.66 -5.41 0.12
CA ASP A 28 14.55 -4.96 1.51
C ASP A 28 13.15 -4.42 1.82
N ALA A 29 12.58 -3.64 0.90
CA ALA A 29 11.25 -3.07 1.03
C ALA A 29 10.66 -2.58 -0.31
N ALA A 30 9.35 -2.37 -0.30
CA ALA A 30 8.63 -1.62 -1.32
C ALA A 30 7.90 -0.42 -0.69
N VAL A 31 7.53 0.58 -1.48
CA VAL A 31 6.63 1.65 -1.07
C VAL A 31 5.32 1.54 -1.84
N SER A 32 4.20 1.37 -1.15
CA SER A 32 2.86 1.27 -1.77
C SER A 32 1.86 2.26 -1.18
N GLN A 33 0.71 2.36 -1.86
CA GLN A 33 -0.46 3.15 -1.50
C GLN A 33 -1.70 2.27 -1.40
N GLN A 34 -2.75 2.75 -0.75
CA GLN A 34 -3.99 2.01 -0.52
C GLN A 34 -5.07 2.37 -1.56
N PRO A 35 -5.16 1.68 -2.72
CA PRO A 35 -6.12 2.02 -3.78
C PRO A 35 -7.58 1.90 -3.34
N TYR A 36 -7.89 0.93 -2.46
CA TYR A 36 -9.24 0.80 -1.93
C TYR A 36 -9.68 2.03 -1.14
N ALA A 37 -8.79 2.60 -0.32
CA ALA A 37 -9.09 3.83 0.41
C ALA A 37 -9.29 5.01 -0.55
N GLN A 38 -8.51 5.08 -1.63
CA GLN A 38 -8.66 6.10 -2.68
C GLN A 38 -9.99 6.01 -3.41
N GLY A 39 -10.55 4.81 -3.60
CA GLY A 39 -11.88 4.64 -4.19
C GLY A 39 -13.03 4.84 -3.18
N PHE A 40 -12.87 4.36 -1.96
CA PHE A 40 -13.93 4.32 -0.95
C PHE A 40 -14.16 5.68 -0.27
N LEU A 41 -13.09 6.35 0.16
CA LEU A 41 -13.21 7.59 0.96
C LEU A 41 -13.88 8.74 0.20
N PRO A 42 -13.63 8.98 -1.12
CA PRO A 42 -14.35 10.00 -1.87
C PRO A 42 -15.86 9.79 -1.88
N VAL A 43 -16.33 8.54 -1.94
CA VAL A 43 -17.77 8.23 -1.90
C VAL A 43 -18.38 8.61 -0.55
N VAL A 44 -17.69 8.28 0.55
CA VAL A 44 -18.11 8.67 1.91
C VAL A 44 -18.13 10.20 2.06
N PHE A 45 -17.09 10.89 1.59
CA PHE A 45 -17.03 12.35 1.65
C PHE A 45 -18.14 13.02 0.85
N MET A 46 -18.42 12.54 -0.36
CA MET A 46 -19.53 13.04 -1.17
C MET A 46 -20.87 12.84 -0.46
N TYR A 47 -21.11 11.68 0.16
CA TYR A 47 -22.32 11.43 0.94
C TYR A 47 -22.46 12.42 2.10
N LEU A 48 -21.40 12.60 2.90
CA LEU A 48 -21.42 13.50 4.05
C LEU A 48 -21.63 14.97 3.65
N TYR A 49 -21.02 15.38 2.55
CA TYR A 49 -21.21 16.72 2.00
C TYR A 49 -22.66 16.95 1.55
N VAL A 50 -23.21 16.06 0.72
CA VAL A 50 -24.58 16.19 0.19
C VAL A 50 -25.62 16.10 1.30
N LYS A 51 -25.43 15.20 2.27
CA LYS A 51 -26.43 14.93 3.32
C LYS A 51 -26.38 15.93 4.47
N TYR A 52 -25.19 16.40 4.84
CA TYR A 52 -24.98 17.16 6.08
C TYR A 52 -24.16 18.44 5.91
N GLY A 53 -23.64 18.73 4.71
CA GLY A 53 -22.76 19.89 4.48
C GLY A 53 -21.36 19.76 5.07
N ILE A 54 -20.94 18.55 5.48
CA ILE A 54 -19.60 18.33 6.05
C ILE A 54 -18.57 18.37 4.92
N ILE A 55 -17.60 19.28 5.04
CA ILE A 55 -16.56 19.47 4.04
C ILE A 55 -15.41 18.47 4.31
N PRO A 56 -14.96 17.71 3.30
CA PRO A 56 -13.83 16.80 3.46
C PRO A 56 -12.51 17.55 3.70
N PRO A 57 -11.53 16.90 4.35
CA PRO A 57 -10.19 17.47 4.46
C PRO A 57 -9.56 17.70 3.07
N PRO A 58 -8.70 18.72 2.93
CA PRO A 58 -8.09 19.07 1.63
C PRO A 58 -7.13 18.00 1.12
N GLN A 59 -6.60 17.15 2.00
CA GLN A 59 -5.70 16.06 1.67
C GLN A 59 -6.01 14.84 2.53
N VAL A 60 -5.93 13.66 1.92
CA VAL A 60 -6.14 12.37 2.59
C VAL A 60 -4.97 11.45 2.23
N PRO A 61 -4.02 11.23 3.15
CA PRO A 61 -2.91 10.33 2.89
C PRO A 61 -3.43 8.88 2.83
N THR A 62 -3.08 8.18 1.76
CA THR A 62 -3.33 6.74 1.58
C THR A 62 -2.02 5.94 1.47
N GLY A 63 -0.92 6.61 1.81
CA GLY A 63 0.47 6.22 1.64
C GLY A 63 1.34 7.48 1.66
N PRO A 64 2.65 7.37 1.38
CA PRO A 64 3.39 6.14 1.10
C PRO A 64 3.54 5.24 2.35
N THR A 65 3.31 3.94 2.18
CA THR A 65 3.55 2.93 3.22
C THR A 65 4.77 2.10 2.83
N VAL A 66 5.77 2.04 3.71
CA VAL A 66 6.89 1.11 3.56
C VAL A 66 6.41 -0.30 3.88
N ILE A 67 6.62 -1.22 2.94
CA ILE A 67 6.30 -2.64 3.05
C ILE A 67 7.62 -3.40 3.14
N ASP A 68 7.91 -3.88 4.33
CA ASP A 68 9.04 -4.75 4.64
C ASP A 68 8.53 -6.12 5.12
N LYS A 69 9.45 -7.01 5.50
CA LYS A 69 9.12 -8.36 5.95
C LYS A 69 8.14 -8.39 7.13
N SER A 70 8.12 -7.37 7.99
CA SER A 70 7.22 -7.28 9.15
C SER A 70 5.76 -6.98 8.77
N ARG A 71 5.51 -6.52 7.55
CA ARG A 71 4.17 -6.10 7.07
C ARG A 71 3.54 -7.05 6.07
N LEU A 72 4.23 -8.12 5.66
CA LEU A 72 3.75 -9.04 4.62
C LEU A 72 2.38 -9.65 4.95
N GLU A 73 2.14 -10.03 6.20
CA GLU A 73 0.83 -10.59 6.60
C GLU A 73 -0.30 -9.56 6.44
N THR A 74 -0.08 -8.34 6.93
CA THR A 74 -1.05 -7.24 6.81
C THR A 74 -1.34 -6.91 5.34
N VAL A 75 -0.31 -6.83 4.51
CA VAL A 75 -0.43 -6.52 3.08
C VAL A 75 -1.17 -7.62 2.32
N ARG A 76 -0.85 -8.90 2.60
CA ARG A 76 -1.58 -10.03 2.01
C ARG A 76 -3.05 -10.01 2.40
N LYS A 77 -3.36 -9.67 3.66
CA LYS A 77 -4.75 -9.51 4.10
C LYS A 77 -5.46 -8.37 3.37
N GLN A 78 -4.80 -7.23 3.19
CA GLN A 78 -5.35 -6.11 2.41
C GLN A 78 -5.66 -6.56 0.98
N ILE A 79 -4.68 -7.10 0.25
CA ILE A 79 -4.89 -7.60 -1.12
C ILE A 79 -6.09 -8.57 -1.19
N ALA A 80 -6.18 -9.53 -0.28
CA ALA A 80 -7.24 -10.53 -0.26
C ALA A 80 -8.63 -9.95 0.05
N THR A 81 -8.73 -8.83 0.77
CA THR A 81 -10.00 -8.28 1.25
C THR A 81 -10.44 -7.02 0.52
N THR A 82 -9.51 -6.29 -0.09
CA THR A 82 -9.75 -5.00 -0.74
C THR A 82 -9.28 -4.97 -2.19
N GLY A 83 -8.61 -6.01 -2.69
CA GLY A 83 -8.09 -6.10 -4.06
C GLY A 83 -6.80 -5.34 -4.32
N GLY A 84 -6.18 -4.74 -3.29
CA GLY A 84 -4.90 -4.03 -3.39
C GLY A 84 -4.43 -3.45 -2.06
N ALA A 85 -3.15 -3.10 -1.94
CA ALA A 85 -2.52 -2.66 -0.70
C ALA A 85 -1.37 -1.66 -0.91
#